data_AF-A0A4R3ACA1-F1
#
_entry.id   AF-A0A4R3ACA1-F1
#
_cell.length_a   1.000
_cell.length_b   1.000
_cell.length_c   1.000
_cell.angle_alpha   90.00
_cell.angle_beta   90.00
_cell.angle_gamma   90.00
#
_symmetry.space_group_name_H-M   'P 1'
#
loop_
_entity.id
_entity.type
_entity.pdbx_description
1 polymer ?
#
loop_
_entity_poly.entity_id
_entity_poly.type
_entity_poly.pdbx_seq_one_letter_code
_entity_poly.pdbx_strand_id
1 'polypeptide(L)'
;MARHGSLAEQLGGFRIFATAPDHEPDPLQTTWTTTAANDNNPEDVEELKHDRKRLVTPSVQEIMKNVATGELERNQSGQITKIGRLKFSDGTQTEKAFRFTIDGKLEEYSARMTTGAMLGCRDKVDTALGGEINPQEITDSNNYFAAMLDTKKPRYVTGRRHKGPRVKLTHDEAKAELAAAYANTDMAKVTFTRYPDGLPCGSQRVADSFLGMQKTTCAGGGSVMWQDIVSQREDRREWLEAKDGMAEHHFKTLTDAAKAGSLKQLGQARGYSGQYAIEAGRRLLVAANDNFEQALELARSAKSST
;
A
#
# COMPACT_ATOMS: atom_id res chain seq x y z
N MET A 1 -1.44 40.75 37.55
CA MET A 1 -0.72 39.78 36.68
C MET A 1 -1.70 39.31 35.63
N ALA A 2 -1.54 39.81 34.40
CA ALA A 2 -2.57 39.79 33.36
C ALA A 2 -2.78 38.39 32.78
N ARG A 3 -4.05 37.96 32.80
CA ARG A 3 -4.59 36.70 32.29
C ARG A 3 -5.14 36.90 30.87
N HIS A 4 -4.31 36.91 29.83
CA HIS A 4 -4.82 36.91 28.45
C HIS A 4 -3.90 36.12 27.51
N GLY A 5 -3.79 34.81 27.74
CA GLY A 5 -3.48 33.87 26.66
C GLY A 5 -4.72 33.67 25.78
N SER A 6 -4.54 33.45 24.49
CA SER A 6 -5.67 33.29 23.57
C SER A 6 -6.49 32.04 23.93
N LEU A 7 -7.79 32.06 23.67
CA LEU A 7 -8.68 30.92 23.95
C LEU A 7 -8.22 29.64 23.22
N ALA A 8 -7.50 29.79 22.11
CA ALA A 8 -6.85 28.71 21.38
C ALA A 8 -5.67 28.07 22.13
N GLU A 9 -4.85 28.85 22.84
CA GLU A 9 -3.76 28.32 23.69
C GLU A 9 -4.33 27.58 24.91
N GLN A 10 -5.39 28.12 25.52
CA GLN A 10 -6.05 27.48 26.66
C GLN A 10 -6.75 26.17 26.28
N LEU A 11 -7.25 26.06 25.03
CA LEU A 11 -7.86 24.84 24.49
C LEU A 11 -6.82 23.85 23.91
N GLY A 12 -5.55 24.23 23.77
CA GLY A 12 -4.49 23.37 23.26
C GLY A 12 -4.28 22.13 24.13
N GLY A 13 -4.21 22.31 25.45
CA GLY A 13 -4.09 21.21 26.40
C GLY A 13 -5.31 20.27 26.38
N PHE A 14 -6.51 20.83 26.20
CA PHE A 14 -7.75 20.04 26.10
C PHE A 14 -7.82 19.23 24.80
N ARG A 15 -7.30 19.79 23.70
CA ARG A 15 -7.24 19.11 22.41
C ARG A 15 -6.23 17.97 22.43
N ILE A 16 -5.10 18.14 23.12
CA ILE A 16 -4.10 17.08 23.35
C ILE A 16 -4.71 15.97 24.21
N PHE A 17 -5.42 16.32 25.29
CA PHE A 17 -6.12 15.34 26.13
C PHE A 17 -7.20 14.56 25.36
N ALA A 18 -7.99 15.21 24.52
CA ALA A 18 -9.06 14.58 23.74
C ALA A 18 -8.56 13.77 22.53
N THR A 19 -7.32 13.94 22.10
CA THR A 19 -6.73 13.25 20.93
C THR A 19 -5.62 12.27 21.30
N ALA A 20 -5.17 12.29 22.56
CA ALA A 20 -4.27 11.28 23.09
C ALA A 20 -5.04 9.94 23.20
N PRO A 21 -4.54 8.85 22.59
CA PRO A 21 -5.10 7.52 22.85
C PRO A 21 -4.95 7.18 24.34
N ASP A 22 -6.00 6.61 24.95
CA ASP A 22 -6.13 6.32 26.39
C ASP A 22 -5.02 5.40 26.97
N HIS A 23 -4.18 4.82 26.11
CA HIS A 23 -3.09 3.92 26.46
C HIS A 23 -2.09 3.88 25.30
N GLU A 24 -0.80 3.83 25.62
CA GLU A 24 0.18 3.27 24.69
C GLU A 24 -0.19 1.80 24.50
N PRO A 25 -0.36 1.30 23.26
CA PRO A 25 -0.72 -0.10 23.07
C PRO A 25 0.40 -0.96 23.64
N ASP A 26 0.08 -1.73 24.69
CA ASP A 26 1.02 -2.69 25.26
C ASP A 26 1.57 -3.55 24.12
N PRO A 27 2.90 -3.75 24.04
CA PRO A 27 3.46 -4.64 23.04
C PRO A 27 2.79 -6.01 23.20
N LEU A 28 2.21 -6.53 22.11
CA LEU A 28 1.58 -7.85 22.06
C LEU A 28 2.58 -8.90 22.55
N GLN A 29 2.54 -9.21 23.84
CA GLN A 29 3.36 -10.23 24.46
C GLN A 29 2.69 -11.57 24.20
N THR A 30 3.19 -12.30 23.21
CA THR A 30 2.94 -13.74 23.10
C THR A 30 3.89 -14.46 24.06
N THR A 31 3.39 -15.46 24.80
CA THR A 31 4.15 -16.25 25.78
C THR A 31 5.17 -17.22 25.16
N TRP A 32 5.65 -16.92 23.95
CA TRP A 32 6.60 -17.75 23.22
C TRP A 32 7.90 -16.96 23.09
N THR A 33 8.83 -17.18 24.03
CA THR A 33 10.20 -16.68 23.92
C THR A 33 10.97 -17.49 22.88
N THR A 34 10.81 -17.14 21.62
CA THR A 34 11.85 -17.38 20.61
C THR A 34 12.61 -16.08 20.43
N THR A 35 13.71 -15.91 21.16
CA THR A 35 14.72 -14.92 20.79
C THR A 35 15.27 -15.33 19.42
N ALA A 36 14.73 -14.74 18.36
CA ALA A 36 15.40 -14.81 17.07
C ALA A 36 16.77 -14.13 17.25
N ALA A 37 17.85 -14.83 16.92
CA ALA A 37 19.12 -14.18 16.65
C ALA A 37 18.85 -13.22 15.47
N ASN A 38 18.62 -11.95 15.78
CA ASN A 38 18.33 -10.92 14.79
C ASN A 38 19.64 -10.47 14.17
N ASP A 39 20.29 -11.38 13.44
CA ASP A 39 21.47 -11.14 12.61
C ASP A 39 21.07 -10.62 11.22
N ASN A 40 19.89 -9.98 11.09
CA ASN A 40 19.51 -9.34 9.84
C ASN A 40 20.22 -7.99 9.75
N ASN A 41 21.28 -7.95 8.95
CA ASN A 41 21.97 -6.72 8.63
C ASN A 41 21.00 -5.81 7.83
N PRO A 42 20.82 -4.54 8.19
CA PRO A 42 19.88 -3.66 7.50
C PRO A 42 20.19 -3.50 6.01
N GLU A 43 21.47 -3.60 5.62
CA GLU A 43 21.92 -3.61 4.23
C GLU A 43 21.33 -4.77 3.40
N ASP A 44 21.10 -5.94 4.02
CA ASP A 44 20.53 -7.11 3.34
C ASP A 44 19.00 -6.99 3.11
N VAL A 45 18.33 -6.08 3.83
CA VAL A 45 16.86 -5.91 3.80
C VAL A 45 16.44 -4.64 3.05
N GLU A 46 17.33 -3.67 2.87
CA GLU A 46 17.04 -2.43 2.12
C GLU A 46 16.66 -2.69 0.66
N GLU A 47 17.23 -3.73 0.04
CA GLU A 47 16.92 -4.13 -1.33
C GLU A 47 15.66 -5.01 -1.46
N LEU A 48 15.13 -5.55 -0.33
CA LEU A 48 13.91 -6.37 -0.30
C LEU A 48 12.60 -5.55 -0.22
N LYS A 49 12.62 -4.29 -0.64
CA LYS A 49 11.40 -3.47 -0.76
C LYS A 49 10.54 -4.01 -1.90
N HIS A 50 9.49 -4.75 -1.54
CA HIS A 50 8.48 -5.22 -2.48
C HIS A 50 7.54 -4.08 -2.88
N ASP A 51 7.87 -3.36 -3.96
CA ASP A 51 6.94 -2.43 -4.58
C ASP A 51 5.78 -3.19 -5.20
N ARG A 52 4.56 -2.94 -4.70
CA ARG A 52 3.34 -3.50 -5.28
C ARG A 52 2.90 -2.64 -6.45
N LYS A 53 3.17 -3.07 -7.68
CA LYS A 53 2.60 -2.39 -8.85
C LYS A 53 1.08 -2.54 -8.84
N ARG A 54 0.38 -1.40 -8.86
CA ARG A 54 -1.06 -1.36 -9.13
C ARG A 54 -1.27 -1.40 -10.63
N LEU A 55 -1.83 -2.51 -11.11
CA LEU A 55 -2.23 -2.66 -12.50
C LEU A 55 -3.67 -2.14 -12.65
N VAL A 56 -3.77 -0.97 -13.27
CA VAL A 56 -5.06 -0.43 -13.73
C VAL A 56 -5.33 -0.97 -15.13
N THR A 57 -6.48 -1.64 -15.29
CA THR A 57 -6.98 -2.12 -16.58
C THR A 57 -8.24 -1.35 -16.98
N PRO A 58 -8.34 -0.84 -18.22
CA PRO A 58 -7.35 -0.90 -19.31
C PRO A 58 -6.10 -0.04 -19.05
N SER A 59 -4.96 -0.44 -19.61
CA SER A 59 -3.70 0.31 -19.44
C SER A 59 -3.71 1.59 -20.26
N VAL A 60 -2.87 2.57 -19.88
CA VAL A 60 -2.74 3.84 -20.64
C VAL A 60 -2.42 3.59 -22.11
N GLN A 61 -1.56 2.61 -22.41
CA GLN A 61 -1.22 2.23 -23.78
C GLN A 61 -2.42 1.65 -24.54
N GLU A 62 -3.23 0.81 -23.88
CA GLU A 62 -4.44 0.25 -24.47
C GLU A 62 -5.50 1.34 -24.71
N ILE A 63 -5.59 2.33 -23.81
CA ILE A 63 -6.46 3.50 -23.99
C ILE A 63 -6.03 4.27 -25.25
N MET A 64 -4.76 4.64 -25.34
CA MET A 64 -4.24 5.40 -26.48
C MET A 64 -4.40 4.65 -27.80
N LYS A 65 -4.19 3.32 -27.80
CA LYS A 65 -4.41 2.48 -28.97
C LYS A 65 -5.87 2.49 -29.42
N ASN A 66 -6.82 2.33 -28.50
CA ASN A 66 -8.24 2.37 -28.82
C ASN A 66 -8.68 3.78 -29.26
N VAL A 67 -8.13 4.85 -28.70
CA VAL A 67 -8.43 6.22 -29.15
C VAL A 67 -7.93 6.47 -30.58
N ALA A 68 -6.76 5.93 -30.94
CA ALA A 68 -6.19 6.10 -32.27
C ALA A 68 -6.89 5.27 -33.36
N THR A 69 -7.42 4.09 -33.03
CA THR A 69 -7.90 3.11 -34.02
C THR A 69 -9.37 2.72 -33.86
N GLY A 70 -9.98 3.07 -32.74
CA GLY A 70 -11.33 2.63 -32.38
C GLY A 70 -12.42 3.44 -33.07
N GLU A 71 -13.47 2.74 -33.48
CA GLU A 71 -14.70 3.36 -33.95
C GLU A 71 -15.40 4.10 -32.81
N LEU A 72 -15.96 5.28 -33.11
CA LEU A 72 -16.49 6.22 -32.15
C LEU A 72 -18.02 6.19 -32.21
N GLU A 73 -18.65 5.64 -31.18
CA GLU A 73 -20.11 5.59 -31.05
C GLU A 73 -20.59 6.75 -30.16
N ARG A 74 -21.65 7.44 -30.60
CA ARG A 74 -22.27 8.55 -29.87
C ARG A 74 -23.75 8.29 -29.63
N ASN A 75 -24.23 8.75 -28.50
CA ASN A 75 -25.65 8.78 -28.19
C ASN A 75 -26.39 9.92 -28.90
N GLN A 76 -27.73 9.91 -28.82
CA GLN A 76 -28.60 10.94 -29.39
C GLN A 76 -28.29 12.35 -28.87
N SER A 77 -27.77 12.46 -27.64
CA SER A 77 -27.32 13.73 -27.04
C SER A 77 -25.89 14.14 -27.43
N GLY A 78 -25.25 13.43 -28.36
CA GLY A 78 -23.89 13.71 -28.85
C GLY A 78 -22.75 13.28 -27.92
N GLN A 79 -23.08 12.65 -26.79
CA GLN A 79 -22.09 12.11 -25.84
C GLN A 79 -21.43 10.86 -26.39
N ILE A 80 -20.14 10.67 -26.11
CA ILE A 80 -19.37 9.52 -26.54
C ILE A 80 -19.64 8.37 -25.57
N THR A 81 -20.25 7.28 -26.06
CA THR A 81 -20.54 6.09 -25.25
C THR A 81 -19.46 5.03 -25.35
N LYS A 82 -18.79 4.94 -26.50
CA LYS A 82 -17.81 3.90 -26.77
C LYS A 82 -16.76 4.37 -27.77
N ILE A 83 -15.51 3.99 -27.49
CA ILE A 83 -14.38 4.14 -28.41
C ILE A 83 -13.69 2.79 -28.51
N GLY A 84 -13.92 2.06 -29.60
CA GLY A 84 -13.42 0.69 -29.76
C GLY A 84 -13.90 -0.24 -28.64
N ARG A 85 -12.99 -0.67 -27.75
CA ARG A 85 -13.33 -1.51 -26.58
C ARG A 85 -13.61 -0.72 -25.30
N LEU A 86 -13.30 0.57 -25.27
CA LEU A 86 -13.51 1.44 -24.12
C LEU A 86 -14.98 1.86 -24.06
N LYS A 87 -15.56 1.82 -22.86
CA LYS A 87 -16.93 2.26 -22.61
C LYS A 87 -16.91 3.47 -21.69
N PHE A 88 -17.79 4.43 -21.97
CA PHE A 88 -17.90 5.67 -21.21
C PHE A 88 -19.34 5.84 -20.71
N SER A 89 -19.48 6.45 -19.55
CA SER A 89 -20.78 6.70 -18.92
C SER A 89 -21.47 7.91 -19.54
N ASP A 90 -22.77 7.80 -19.74
CA ASP A 90 -23.67 8.90 -20.11
C ASP A 90 -24.23 9.64 -18.89
N GLY A 91 -23.72 9.36 -17.69
CA GLY A 91 -24.21 9.94 -16.44
C GLY A 91 -25.42 9.22 -15.84
N THR A 92 -25.97 8.20 -16.50
CA THR A 92 -27.07 7.35 -15.97
C THR A 92 -26.58 6.03 -15.39
N GLN A 93 -25.36 5.64 -15.74
CA GLN A 93 -24.80 4.32 -15.42
C GLN A 93 -24.20 4.32 -14.01
N THR A 94 -24.22 3.16 -13.35
CA THR A 94 -23.72 2.97 -11.98
C THR A 94 -22.66 1.87 -11.95
N GLU A 95 -21.66 2.02 -11.08
CA GLU A 95 -20.64 1.00 -10.81
C GLU A 95 -20.60 0.64 -9.33
N LYS A 96 -20.21 -0.60 -9.05
CA LYS A 96 -19.99 -1.09 -7.68
C LYS A 96 -18.73 -0.43 -7.13
N ALA A 97 -18.88 0.32 -6.05
CA ALA A 97 -17.81 0.97 -5.33
C ALA A 97 -17.88 0.62 -3.84
N PHE A 98 -16.80 0.88 -3.11
CA PHE A 98 -16.76 0.72 -1.66
C PHE A 98 -16.69 2.08 -1.00
N ARG A 99 -17.45 2.27 0.08
CA ARG A 99 -17.35 3.46 0.94
C ARG A 99 -17.20 3.03 2.40
N PHE A 100 -16.54 3.87 3.17
CA PHE A 100 -16.57 3.76 4.62
C PHE A 100 -17.86 4.38 5.14
N THR A 101 -18.55 3.64 6.00
CA THR A 101 -19.68 4.15 6.80
C THR A 101 -19.17 5.03 7.93
N ILE A 102 -20.08 5.77 8.57
CA ILE A 102 -19.78 6.58 9.76
C ILE A 102 -19.19 5.72 10.88
N ASP A 103 -19.54 4.44 10.93
CA ASP A 103 -19.04 3.45 11.89
C ASP A 103 -17.68 2.84 11.50
N GLY A 104 -17.05 3.32 10.40
CA GLY A 104 -15.77 2.82 9.92
C GLY A 104 -15.82 1.47 9.18
N LYS A 105 -17.00 0.90 8.95
CA LYS A 105 -17.17 -0.35 8.20
C LYS A 105 -17.18 -0.11 6.69
N LEU A 106 -16.58 -1.02 5.93
CA LEU A 106 -16.56 -0.99 4.47
C LEU A 106 -17.87 -1.56 3.92
N GLU A 107 -18.65 -0.76 3.20
CA GLU A 107 -19.88 -1.19 2.52
C GLU A 107 -19.76 -1.04 1.00
N GLU A 108 -20.29 -2.02 0.27
CA GLU A 108 -20.45 -1.95 -1.18
C GLU A 108 -21.70 -1.13 -1.52
N TYR A 109 -21.55 -0.14 -2.40
CA TYR A 109 -22.66 0.69 -2.88
C TYR A 109 -22.56 0.94 -4.38
N SER A 110 -23.70 1.20 -5.02
CA SER A 110 -23.77 1.55 -6.44
C SER A 110 -23.50 3.05 -6.61
N ALA A 111 -22.29 3.41 -7.00
CA ALA A 111 -21.90 4.80 -7.28
C ALA A 111 -22.38 5.20 -8.68
N ARG A 112 -23.03 6.37 -8.78
CA ARG A 112 -23.42 6.95 -10.07
C ARG A 112 -22.18 7.56 -10.74
N MET A 113 -21.88 7.10 -11.95
CA MET A 113 -20.70 7.54 -12.71
C MET A 113 -21.00 8.83 -13.45
N THR A 114 -20.09 9.79 -13.42
CA THR A 114 -20.23 11.07 -14.14
C THR A 114 -20.18 10.87 -15.66
N THR A 115 -20.75 11.81 -16.42
CA THR A 115 -20.68 11.80 -17.89
C THR A 115 -19.23 11.82 -18.37
N GLY A 116 -18.86 10.88 -19.24
CA GLY A 116 -17.50 10.72 -19.77
C GLY A 116 -16.56 9.90 -18.88
N ALA A 117 -17.01 9.42 -17.71
CA ALA A 117 -16.21 8.51 -16.89
C ALA A 117 -16.05 7.16 -17.60
N MET A 118 -14.83 6.61 -17.58
CA MET A 118 -14.53 5.32 -18.19
C MET A 118 -15.06 4.18 -17.31
N LEU A 119 -15.82 3.27 -17.92
CA LEU A 119 -16.49 2.17 -17.25
C LEU A 119 -15.71 0.86 -17.37
N GLY A 120 -15.86 0.00 -16.38
CA GLY A 120 -15.24 -1.32 -16.31
C GLY A 120 -13.77 -1.28 -15.92
N CYS A 121 -13.29 -0.14 -15.39
CA CYS A 121 -11.92 -0.02 -14.89
C CYS A 121 -11.72 -0.97 -13.71
N ARG A 122 -10.64 -1.74 -13.74
CA ARG A 122 -10.26 -2.61 -12.61
C ARG A 122 -8.86 -2.26 -12.17
N ASP A 123 -8.76 -1.84 -10.92
CA ASP A 123 -7.48 -1.75 -10.22
C ASP A 123 -7.20 -3.12 -9.58
N LYS A 124 -6.13 -3.77 -10.01
CA LYS A 124 -5.64 -5.01 -9.40
C LYS A 124 -4.25 -4.72 -8.84
N VAL A 125 -4.08 -5.01 -7.56
CA VAL A 125 -2.75 -5.13 -6.97
C VAL A 125 -2.13 -6.38 -7.58
N ASP A 126 -1.07 -6.21 -8.38
CA ASP A 126 -0.33 -7.34 -8.94
C ASP A 126 0.50 -8.03 -7.84
N THR A 127 0.98 -9.23 -8.12
CA THR A 127 1.92 -9.93 -7.23
C THR A 127 3.11 -9.02 -6.88
N ALA A 128 3.61 -9.15 -5.65
CA ALA A 128 4.75 -8.40 -5.15
C ALA A 128 5.93 -8.49 -6.14
N LEU A 129 6.29 -7.36 -6.75
CA LEU A 129 7.49 -7.24 -7.56
C LEU A 129 8.65 -6.98 -6.61
N GLY A 130 9.25 -8.06 -6.14
CA GLY A 130 10.58 -8.07 -5.55
C GLY A 130 11.04 -9.52 -5.45
N GLY A 131 12.20 -9.80 -6.02
CA GLY A 131 12.67 -11.13 -6.38
C GLY A 131 12.31 -11.42 -7.84
N GLU A 132 13.31 -11.39 -8.74
CA GLU A 132 13.16 -12.11 -10.00
C GLU A 132 12.74 -13.53 -9.64
N ILE A 133 11.61 -14.00 -10.18
CA ILE A 133 11.20 -15.38 -9.99
C ILE A 133 12.17 -16.23 -10.80
N ASN A 134 13.32 -16.56 -10.22
CA ASN A 134 14.28 -17.45 -10.83
C ASN A 134 13.64 -18.84 -10.87
N PRO A 135 13.36 -19.41 -12.07
CA PRO A 135 12.75 -20.74 -12.18
C PRO A 135 13.61 -21.82 -11.51
N GLN A 136 14.93 -21.57 -11.43
CA GLN A 136 15.88 -22.47 -10.78
C GLN A 136 15.65 -22.53 -9.27
N GLU A 137 15.45 -21.39 -8.61
CA GLU A 137 15.19 -21.34 -7.15
C GLU A 137 13.89 -22.05 -6.75
N ILE A 138 12.84 -21.93 -7.59
CA ILE A 138 11.61 -22.70 -7.38
C ILE A 138 11.90 -24.20 -7.46
N THR A 139 12.70 -24.61 -8.44
CA THR A 139 13.04 -26.03 -8.65
C THR A 139 13.89 -26.56 -7.50
N ASP A 140 14.86 -25.79 -7.03
CA ASP A 140 15.75 -26.17 -5.93
C ASP A 140 15.01 -26.21 -4.59
N SER A 141 14.13 -25.24 -4.32
CA SER A 141 13.24 -25.26 -3.16
C SER A 141 12.30 -26.47 -3.18
N ASN A 142 11.68 -26.75 -4.33
CA ASN A 142 10.83 -27.93 -4.50
C ASN A 142 11.59 -29.25 -4.30
N ASN A 143 12.84 -29.33 -4.77
CA ASN A 143 13.72 -30.49 -4.55
C ASN A 143 14.11 -30.63 -3.07
N TYR A 144 14.34 -29.52 -2.37
CA TYR A 144 14.62 -29.51 -0.94
C TYR A 144 13.45 -30.10 -0.14
N PHE A 145 12.21 -29.66 -0.39
CA PHE A 145 11.03 -30.25 0.27
C PHE A 145 10.84 -31.73 -0.06
N ALA A 146 11.11 -32.12 -1.31
CA ALA A 146 11.02 -33.52 -1.73
C ALA A 146 12.03 -34.40 -0.99
N ALA A 147 13.28 -33.94 -0.86
CA ALA A 147 14.33 -34.64 -0.12
C ALA A 147 14.05 -34.66 1.39
N MET A 148 13.57 -33.56 1.96
CA MET A 148 13.29 -33.43 3.39
C MET A 148 12.15 -34.35 3.85
N LEU A 149 11.12 -34.51 3.03
CA LEU A 149 9.94 -35.32 3.35
C LEU A 149 10.03 -36.75 2.78
N ASP A 150 11.16 -37.13 2.19
CA ASP A 150 11.37 -38.43 1.50
C ASP A 150 10.25 -38.76 0.50
N THR A 151 9.89 -37.77 -0.31
CA THR A 151 8.78 -37.84 -1.26
C THR A 151 9.26 -37.71 -2.70
N LYS A 152 8.42 -38.14 -3.64
CA LYS A 152 8.72 -37.96 -5.06
C LYS A 152 8.78 -36.47 -5.43
N LYS A 153 9.74 -36.11 -6.29
CA LYS A 153 9.88 -34.75 -6.83
C LYS A 153 8.54 -34.22 -7.38
N PRO A 154 8.11 -33.02 -6.95
CA PRO A 154 6.84 -32.46 -7.36
C PRO A 154 6.87 -32.11 -8.84
N ARG A 155 5.77 -32.39 -9.54
CA ARG A 155 5.57 -31.96 -10.92
C ARG A 155 4.28 -31.16 -10.98
N TYR A 156 4.42 -29.84 -10.91
CA TYR A 156 3.28 -28.95 -11.05
C TYR A 156 2.68 -29.07 -12.45
N VAL A 157 1.38 -29.33 -12.51
CA VAL A 157 0.60 -29.34 -13.75
C VAL A 157 -0.46 -28.26 -13.61
N THR A 158 -0.44 -27.29 -14.51
CA THR A 158 -1.43 -26.22 -14.51
C THR A 158 -2.83 -26.81 -14.67
N GLY A 159 -3.70 -26.48 -13.72
CA GLY A 159 -5.08 -26.93 -13.72
C GLY A 159 -5.75 -26.53 -15.05
N ARG A 160 -6.23 -27.53 -15.80
CA ARG A 160 -7.05 -27.26 -16.98
C ARG A 160 -8.46 -26.93 -16.52
N ARG A 161 -9.07 -25.89 -17.10
CA ARG A 161 -10.50 -25.62 -16.85
C ARG A 161 -11.31 -26.86 -17.23
N HIS A 162 -12.14 -27.34 -16.32
CA HIS A 162 -13.08 -28.41 -16.58
C HIS A 162 -13.95 -28.02 -17.79
N LYS A 163 -13.87 -28.81 -18.87
CA LYS A 163 -14.63 -28.58 -20.12
C LYS A 163 -15.97 -29.31 -20.16
N GLY A 164 -16.34 -30.04 -19.11
CA GLY A 164 -17.62 -30.76 -19.04
C GLY A 164 -18.74 -29.94 -18.38
N PRO A 165 -20.00 -30.36 -18.54
CA PRO A 165 -21.12 -29.81 -17.79
C PRO A 165 -20.88 -30.01 -16.28
N ARG A 166 -21.08 -28.95 -15.50
CA ARG A 166 -21.06 -29.06 -14.03
C ARG A 166 -22.36 -29.71 -13.60
N VAL A 167 -22.28 -30.93 -13.07
CA VAL A 167 -23.43 -31.57 -12.43
C VAL A 167 -23.66 -30.86 -11.10
N LYS A 168 -24.81 -30.20 -10.97
CA LYS A 168 -25.22 -29.56 -9.72
C LYS A 168 -25.98 -30.59 -8.91
N LEU A 169 -25.27 -31.37 -8.11
CA LEU A 169 -25.84 -32.25 -7.10
C LEU A 169 -25.90 -31.51 -5.76
N THR A 170 -27.01 -31.66 -5.06
CA THR A 170 -27.07 -31.28 -3.64
C THR A 170 -26.30 -32.30 -2.79
N HIS A 171 -25.93 -31.91 -1.57
CA HIS A 171 -25.16 -32.78 -0.67
C HIS A 171 -25.87 -34.12 -0.40
N ASP A 172 -27.19 -34.09 -0.22
CA ASP A 172 -27.97 -35.28 0.14
C ASP A 172 -28.13 -36.24 -1.04
N GLU A 173 -28.31 -35.70 -2.25
CA GLU A 173 -28.33 -36.50 -3.48
C GLU A 173 -26.97 -37.14 -3.75
N ALA A 174 -25.87 -36.42 -3.54
CA ALA A 174 -24.51 -36.97 -3.70
C ALA A 174 -24.23 -38.09 -2.69
N LYS A 175 -24.72 -37.96 -1.46
CA LYS A 175 -24.60 -39.01 -0.43
C LYS A 175 -25.41 -40.27 -0.81
N ALA A 176 -26.62 -40.09 -1.35
CA ALA A 176 -27.45 -41.20 -1.81
C ALA A 176 -26.84 -41.91 -3.02
N GLU A 177 -26.30 -41.19 -4.00
CA GLU A 177 -25.59 -41.76 -5.14
C GLU A 177 -24.35 -42.55 -4.71
N LEU A 178 -23.56 -42.03 -3.77
CA LEU A 178 -22.41 -42.75 -3.23
C LEU A 178 -22.84 -44.06 -2.55
N ALA A 179 -23.90 -44.02 -1.72
CA ALA A 179 -24.41 -45.22 -1.07
C ALA A 179 -24.91 -46.28 -2.07
N ALA A 180 -25.62 -45.86 -3.11
CA ALA A 180 -26.08 -46.74 -4.19
C ALA A 180 -24.90 -47.32 -4.99
N ALA A 181 -23.87 -46.52 -5.25
CA ALA A 181 -22.65 -46.97 -5.93
C ALA A 181 -21.92 -48.03 -5.12
N TYR A 182 -21.73 -47.82 -3.81
CA TYR A 182 -21.10 -48.80 -2.92
C TYR A 182 -21.90 -50.10 -2.80
N ALA A 183 -23.23 -50.04 -2.74
CA ALA A 183 -24.07 -51.24 -2.70
C ALA A 183 -23.98 -52.08 -3.98
N ASN A 184 -23.78 -51.43 -5.13
CA ASN A 184 -23.69 -52.07 -6.44
C ASN A 184 -22.27 -52.52 -6.81
N THR A 185 -21.23 -52.04 -6.12
CA THR A 185 -19.84 -52.41 -6.42
C THR A 185 -19.32 -53.50 -5.47
N ASP A 186 -18.81 -54.58 -6.05
CA ASP A 186 -18.09 -55.63 -5.33
C ASP A 186 -16.69 -55.12 -4.95
N MET A 187 -16.58 -54.61 -3.72
CA MET A 187 -15.35 -54.02 -3.19
C MET A 187 -14.16 -54.99 -3.15
N ALA A 188 -14.39 -56.32 -3.19
CA ALA A 188 -13.31 -57.30 -3.24
C ALA A 188 -12.57 -57.32 -4.58
N LYS A 189 -13.20 -56.82 -5.66
CA LYS A 189 -12.60 -56.71 -6.99
C LYS A 189 -11.98 -55.34 -7.27
N VAL A 190 -12.15 -54.38 -6.36
CA VAL A 190 -11.61 -53.03 -6.52
C VAL A 190 -10.12 -53.05 -6.19
N THR A 191 -9.30 -52.84 -7.22
CA THR A 191 -7.86 -52.67 -7.06
C THR A 191 -7.55 -51.23 -6.64
N PHE A 192 -7.07 -51.08 -5.41
CA PHE A 192 -6.59 -49.78 -4.93
C PHE A 192 -5.19 -49.52 -5.46
N THR A 193 -5.07 -48.65 -6.46
CA THR A 193 -3.77 -48.15 -6.91
C THR A 193 -3.24 -47.17 -5.85
N ARG A 194 -2.37 -47.66 -4.96
CA ARG A 194 -1.65 -46.78 -4.02
C ARG A 194 -0.54 -46.06 -4.77
N TYR A 195 -0.65 -44.73 -4.85
CA TYR A 195 0.43 -43.90 -5.37
C TYR A 195 1.52 -43.74 -4.30
N PRO A 196 2.79 -43.59 -4.71
CA PRO A 196 3.86 -43.27 -3.76
C PRO A 196 3.60 -41.91 -3.11
N ASP A 197 4.15 -41.72 -1.92
CA ASP A 197 4.04 -40.47 -1.18
C ASP A 197 4.62 -39.31 -2.00
N GLY A 198 3.85 -38.23 -2.08
CA GLY A 198 4.13 -37.09 -2.95
C GLY A 198 3.67 -35.78 -2.33
N LEU A 199 4.28 -34.69 -2.78
CA LEU A 199 3.98 -33.35 -2.28
C LEU A 199 2.73 -32.77 -2.94
N PRO A 200 1.95 -31.93 -2.22
CA PRO A 200 0.83 -31.22 -2.81
C PRO A 200 1.32 -30.27 -3.91
N CYS A 201 0.86 -30.50 -5.14
CA CYS A 201 1.20 -29.69 -6.31
C CYS A 201 0.11 -28.64 -6.62
N GLY A 202 -0.45 -28.01 -5.59
CA GLY A 202 -1.53 -27.03 -5.72
C GLY A 202 -1.08 -25.71 -6.35
N SER A 203 0.16 -25.33 -6.10
CA SER A 203 0.84 -24.19 -6.73
C SER A 203 2.19 -24.62 -7.31
N GLN A 204 2.82 -23.73 -8.05
CA GLN A 204 4.14 -23.99 -8.66
C GLN A 204 5.26 -24.08 -7.61
N ARG A 205 5.08 -23.44 -6.44
CA ARG A 205 6.00 -23.46 -5.30
C ARG A 205 5.41 -24.34 -4.20
N VAL A 206 6.06 -25.48 -3.91
CA VAL A 206 5.60 -26.37 -2.83
C VAL A 206 5.59 -25.67 -1.47
N ALA A 207 6.51 -24.72 -1.26
CA ALA A 207 6.61 -23.91 -0.05
C ALA A 207 5.28 -23.22 0.35
N ASP A 208 4.42 -22.87 -0.61
CA ASP A 208 3.12 -22.22 -0.33
C ASP A 208 2.17 -23.13 0.49
N SER A 209 2.37 -24.45 0.40
CA SER A 209 1.61 -25.43 1.19
C SER A 209 2.14 -25.57 2.62
N PHE A 210 3.34 -25.04 2.90
CA PHE A 210 4.05 -25.15 4.17
C PHE A 210 4.37 -23.77 4.73
N LEU A 211 3.33 -22.99 5.03
CA LEU A 211 3.43 -21.62 5.57
C LEU A 211 4.41 -21.50 6.75
N GLY A 212 4.47 -22.50 7.64
CA GLY A 212 5.39 -22.49 8.79
C GLY A 212 6.85 -22.81 8.47
N MET A 213 7.14 -23.29 7.26
CA MET A 213 8.50 -23.60 6.79
C MET A 213 8.98 -22.60 5.74
N GLN A 214 8.09 -21.75 5.24
CA GLN A 214 8.48 -20.63 4.42
C GLN A 214 9.22 -19.65 5.32
N LYS A 215 10.48 -19.35 4.99
CA LYS A 215 11.09 -18.08 5.42
C LYS A 215 10.33 -16.96 4.70
N THR A 216 9.17 -16.60 5.22
CA THR A 216 8.61 -15.29 4.92
C THR A 216 9.50 -14.28 5.61
N THR A 217 9.45 -13.01 5.18
CA THR A 217 9.75 -11.95 6.14
C THR A 217 8.92 -12.27 7.38
N CYS A 218 9.58 -12.47 8.53
CA CYS A 218 8.92 -12.88 9.75
C CYS A 218 7.65 -12.06 9.89
N ALA A 219 6.54 -12.69 10.26
CA ALA A 219 5.30 -12.00 10.60
C ALA A 219 5.43 -11.09 11.85
N GLY A 220 6.63 -10.61 12.16
CA GLY A 220 6.77 -9.25 12.64
C GLY A 220 6.43 -8.36 11.46
N GLY A 221 5.16 -7.92 11.40
CA GLY A 221 4.80 -6.82 10.53
C GLY A 221 5.89 -5.77 10.64
N GLY A 222 6.70 -5.66 9.59
CA GLY A 222 7.50 -4.49 9.34
C GLY A 222 6.48 -3.40 9.11
N SER A 223 5.93 -2.85 10.19
CA SER A 223 5.56 -1.46 10.21
C SER A 223 6.89 -0.72 10.04
N VAL A 224 7.33 -0.65 8.79
CA VAL A 224 8.10 0.45 8.24
C VAL A 224 7.50 1.77 8.78
N MET A 225 6.19 1.77 9.03
CA MET A 225 5.45 2.85 9.65
C MET A 225 5.72 3.16 11.13
N TRP A 226 6.09 2.27 12.08
CA TRP A 226 6.17 2.74 13.48
C TRP A 226 7.41 3.61 13.72
N GLN A 227 8.56 3.19 13.21
CA GLN A 227 9.80 3.96 13.28
C GLN A 227 9.69 5.22 12.43
N ASP A 228 9.09 5.13 11.23
CA ASP A 228 8.83 6.30 10.38
C ASP A 228 7.81 7.26 10.99
N ILE A 229 6.77 6.77 11.67
CA ILE A 229 5.78 7.62 12.36
C ILE A 229 6.41 8.29 13.58
N VAL A 230 7.25 7.58 14.34
CA VAL A 230 7.97 8.15 15.49
C VAL A 230 9.01 9.16 15.01
N SER A 231 9.81 8.84 13.99
CA SER A 231 10.78 9.78 13.41
C SER A 231 10.10 10.99 12.80
N GLN A 232 9.02 10.83 12.02
CA GLN A 232 8.24 11.97 11.50
C GLN A 232 7.59 12.79 12.62
N ARG A 233 7.18 12.16 13.74
CA ARG A 233 6.65 12.87 14.90
C ARG A 233 7.74 13.65 15.62
N GLU A 234 8.94 13.11 15.74
CA GLU A 234 10.11 13.80 16.27
C GLU A 234 10.55 14.95 15.36
N ASP A 235 10.70 14.72 14.06
CA ASP A 235 11.03 15.74 13.06
C ASP A 235 10.02 16.88 13.07
N ARG A 236 8.73 16.55 13.20
CA ARG A 236 7.66 17.55 13.32
C ARG A 236 7.77 18.35 14.62
N ARG A 237 8.15 17.72 15.73
CA ARG A 237 8.37 18.41 17.01
C ARG A 237 9.57 19.34 16.92
N GLU A 238 10.70 18.85 16.41
CA GLU A 238 11.92 19.64 16.19
C GLU A 238 11.64 20.84 15.27
N TRP A 239 10.87 20.64 14.20
CA TRP A 239 10.45 21.73 13.32
C TRP A 239 9.56 22.76 14.00
N LEU A 240 8.61 22.33 14.85
CA LEU A 240 7.73 23.25 15.58
C LEU A 240 8.50 24.07 16.62
N GLU A 241 9.41 23.44 17.37
CA GLU A 241 10.27 24.12 18.33
C GLU A 241 11.21 25.12 17.64
N ALA A 242 11.82 24.73 16.51
CA ALA A 242 12.64 25.63 15.71
C ALA A 242 11.81 26.79 15.11
N LYS A 243 10.57 26.52 14.69
CA LYS A 243 9.66 27.56 14.21
C LYS A 243 9.31 28.57 15.31
N ASP A 244 9.03 28.09 16.52
CA ASP A 244 8.68 28.95 17.66
C ASP A 244 9.90 29.74 18.18
N GLY A 245 11.11 29.21 18.01
CA GLY A 245 12.37 29.91 18.31
C GLY A 245 12.81 30.93 17.26
N MET A 246 12.25 30.88 16.04
CA MET A 246 12.61 31.78 14.95
C MET A 246 11.83 33.10 15.00
N ALA A 247 12.48 34.19 14.58
CA ALA A 247 11.78 35.48 14.44
C ALA A 247 10.72 35.45 13.33
N GLU A 248 9.54 35.98 13.60
CA GLU A 248 8.37 35.93 12.70
C GLU A 248 8.65 36.48 11.29
N HIS A 249 9.47 37.52 11.20
CA HIS A 249 9.84 38.14 9.92
C HIS A 249 10.76 37.24 9.07
N HIS A 250 11.61 36.41 9.69
CA HIS A 250 12.43 35.42 9.00
C HIS A 250 11.58 34.23 8.53
N PHE A 251 10.66 33.76 9.38
CA PHE A 251 9.69 32.72 8.99
C PHE A 251 8.84 33.14 7.78
N LYS A 252 8.35 34.39 7.79
CA LYS A 252 7.61 34.96 6.66
C LYS A 252 8.47 35.01 5.39
N THR A 253 9.75 35.38 5.52
CA THR A 253 10.68 35.43 4.39
C THR A 253 10.92 34.04 3.79
N LEU A 254 11.07 32.99 4.61
CA LEU A 254 11.18 31.60 4.14
C LEU A 254 9.89 31.11 3.48
N THR A 255 8.74 31.48 4.04
CA THR A 255 7.42 31.12 3.49
C THR A 255 7.18 31.79 2.13
N ASP A 256 7.58 33.06 2.00
CA ASP A 256 7.50 33.80 0.74
C ASP A 256 8.51 33.25 -0.27
N ALA A 257 9.70 32.81 0.18
CA ALA A 257 10.72 32.18 -0.66
C ALA A 257 10.24 30.86 -1.27
N ALA A 258 9.52 30.03 -0.48
CA ALA A 258 8.95 28.77 -0.96
C ALA A 258 7.91 28.96 -2.08
N LYS A 259 7.27 30.13 -2.15
CA LYS A 259 6.29 30.48 -3.19
C LYS A 259 6.89 31.30 -4.34
N ALA A 260 8.03 31.94 -4.11
CA ALA A 260 8.66 32.81 -5.10
C ALA A 260 9.31 31.98 -6.21
N GLY A 261 9.09 32.38 -7.46
CA GLY A 261 9.79 31.82 -8.62
C GLY A 261 11.20 32.37 -8.81
N SER A 262 11.58 33.44 -8.09
CA SER A 262 12.92 34.04 -8.19
C SER A 262 13.30 34.91 -6.97
N LEU A 263 14.59 35.08 -6.72
CA LEU A 263 15.13 35.99 -5.69
C LEU A 263 14.70 37.45 -5.88
N LYS A 264 14.47 37.86 -7.13
CA LYS A 264 13.99 39.20 -7.45
C LYS A 264 12.61 39.47 -6.83
N GLN A 265 11.72 38.48 -6.84
CA GLN A 265 10.38 38.60 -6.26
C GLN A 265 10.42 38.76 -4.75
N LEU A 266 11.35 38.09 -4.06
CA LEU A 266 11.60 38.26 -2.62
C LEU A 266 12.01 39.70 -2.28
N GLY A 267 12.96 40.27 -3.03
CA GLY A 267 13.36 41.66 -2.83
C GLY A 267 12.27 42.67 -3.19
N GLN A 268 11.51 42.40 -4.25
CA GLN A 268 10.37 43.23 -4.66
C GLN A 268 9.23 43.23 -3.64
N ALA A 269 8.97 42.11 -2.96
CA ALA A 269 7.98 42.03 -1.88
C ALA A 269 8.30 42.97 -0.70
N ARG A 270 9.58 43.35 -0.54
CA ARG A 270 10.06 44.33 0.44
C ARG A 270 10.18 45.76 -0.10
N GLY A 271 9.78 45.99 -1.35
CA GLY A 271 9.80 47.32 -2.00
C GLY A 271 11.10 47.65 -2.74
N TYR A 272 12.03 46.70 -2.89
CA TYR A 272 13.26 46.93 -3.66
C TYR A 272 13.03 46.71 -5.16
N SER A 273 13.76 47.45 -6.00
CA SER A 273 13.63 47.36 -7.46
C SER A 273 14.97 47.08 -8.15
N GLY A 274 14.89 46.67 -9.42
CA GLY A 274 16.06 46.43 -10.27
C GLY A 274 16.98 45.31 -9.76
N GLN A 275 18.29 45.52 -9.94
CA GLN A 275 19.34 44.58 -9.53
C GLN A 275 19.50 44.51 -8.01
N TYR A 276 19.24 45.63 -7.33
CA TYR A 276 19.27 45.71 -5.87
C TYR A 276 18.22 44.80 -5.21
N ALA A 277 17.07 44.57 -5.85
CA ALA A 277 16.09 43.61 -5.37
C ALA A 277 16.64 42.17 -5.30
N ILE A 278 17.51 41.80 -6.25
CA ILE A 278 18.11 40.45 -6.27
C ILE A 278 19.10 40.30 -5.12
N GLU A 279 19.95 41.31 -4.89
CA GLU A 279 20.93 41.31 -3.80
C GLU A 279 20.25 41.36 -2.42
N ALA A 280 19.23 42.21 -2.28
CA ALA A 280 18.44 42.31 -1.06
C ALA A 280 17.69 41.00 -0.77
N GLY A 281 17.06 40.40 -1.79
CA GLY A 281 16.40 39.10 -1.67
C GLY A 281 17.37 37.99 -1.24
N ARG A 282 18.57 37.96 -1.83
CA ARG A 282 19.63 37.02 -1.43
C ARG A 282 20.07 37.20 0.01
N ARG A 283 20.36 38.44 0.44
CA ARG A 283 20.78 38.75 1.83
C ARG A 283 19.70 38.37 2.84
N LEU A 284 18.44 38.65 2.52
CA LEU A 284 17.31 38.31 3.38
C LEU A 284 17.13 36.79 3.52
N LEU A 285 17.28 36.05 2.43
CA LEU A 285 17.17 34.59 2.47
C LEU A 285 18.30 33.95 3.27
N VAL A 286 19.55 34.43 3.08
CA VAL A 286 20.70 33.97 3.87
C VAL A 286 20.47 34.24 5.36
N ALA A 287 20.11 35.46 5.73
CA ALA A 287 19.85 35.78 7.14
C ALA A 287 18.70 34.95 7.75
N ALA A 288 17.67 34.64 6.96
CA ALA A 288 16.56 33.80 7.42
C ALA A 288 16.96 32.33 7.56
N ASN A 289 17.82 31.81 6.67
CA ASN A 289 18.39 30.46 6.78
C ASN A 289 19.31 30.35 8.00
N ASP A 290 20.21 31.33 8.22
CA ASP A 290 21.13 31.33 9.36
C ASP A 290 20.35 31.33 10.69
N ASN A 291 19.25 32.10 10.76
CA ASN A 291 18.37 32.12 11.93
C ASN A 291 17.66 30.77 12.13
N PHE A 292 17.19 30.15 11.04
CA PHE A 292 16.54 28.84 11.09
C PHE A 292 17.50 27.72 11.51
N GLU A 293 18.74 27.73 11.02
CA GLU A 293 19.78 26.77 11.43
C GLU A 293 20.10 26.91 12.93
N GLN A 294 20.27 28.15 13.42
CA GLN A 294 20.47 28.40 14.86
C GLN A 294 19.28 27.92 15.69
N ALA A 295 18.05 28.15 15.23
CA ALA A 295 16.85 27.67 15.92
C ALA A 295 16.76 26.13 15.95
N LEU A 296 17.17 25.45 14.88
CA LEU A 296 17.27 23.99 14.83
C LEU A 296 18.35 23.44 15.78
N GLU A 297 19.52 24.09 15.85
CA GLU A 297 20.58 23.69 16.80
C GLU A 297 20.13 23.85 18.25
N LEU A 298 19.41 24.94 18.57
CA LEU A 298 18.81 25.15 19.89
C LEU A 298 17.75 24.08 20.21
N ALA A 299 16.88 23.73 19.26
CA ALA A 299 15.90 22.66 19.45
C ALA A 299 16.57 21.29 19.69
N ARG A 300 17.62 20.97 18.92
CA ARG A 300 18.39 19.72 19.08
C ARG A 300 19.15 19.66 20.40
N SER A 301 19.74 20.76 20.84
CA SER A 301 20.44 20.82 22.13
C SER A 301 19.48 20.79 23.33
N ALA A 302 18.27 21.34 23.20
CA ALA A 302 17.23 21.17 24.22
C ALA A 302 16.85 19.68 24.37
N LYS A 303 16.69 18.96 23.25
CA LYS A 303 16.40 17.51 23.22
C LYS A 303 17.49 16.67 23.90
N SER A 304 18.77 17.02 23.75
CA SER A 304 19.87 16.25 24.36
C SER A 304 20.07 16.51 25.86
N SER A 305 19.40 17.53 26.41
CA SER A 305 19.51 17.92 27.83
C SER A 305 18.38 17.37 28.73
N THR A 306 17.38 16.73 28.14
CA THR A 306 16.25 16.05 28.82
C THR A 306 16.43 14.55 28.81
#